data_AF-A0A1I5AU65-F1
#
_entry.id   AF-A0A1I5AU65-F1
#
_cell.length_a   1.000
_cell.length_b   1.000
_cell.length_c   1.000
_cell.angle_alpha   90.00
_cell.angle_beta   90.00
_cell.angle_gamma   90.00
#
_symmetry.space_group_name_H-M   'P 1'
#
loop_
_entity.id
_entity.type
_entity.pdbx_description
1 polymer ?
#
loop_
_entity_poly.entity_id
_entity_poly.type
_entity_poly.pdbx_seq_one_letter_code
_entity_poly.pdbx_strand_id
1 'polypeptide(L)'
;MGRLRTVSELENLSALSKVPKPPPSEFVNFETRQLQKKFKHAVDFNLSGTPNAEGLKSYEQTLKAHIDDPLTQKIAGKYRWNQDVNHYYNPETKIDVMTKPDGNFISGWKLSETQISDLKGEGNVY
;
A
#
# COMPACT_ATOMS: atom_id res chain seq x y z
N MET A 1 -5.80 53.04 11.55
CA MET A 1 -5.77 51.81 12.38
C MET A 1 -6.15 50.63 11.50
N GLY A 2 -5.17 49.95 10.90
CA GLY A 2 -5.38 48.78 10.04
C GLY A 2 -5.38 47.50 10.88
N ARG A 3 -6.45 46.74 10.81
CA ARG A 3 -6.73 45.54 11.61
C ARG A 3 -5.72 44.43 11.28
N LEU A 4 -4.90 44.02 12.26
CA LEU A 4 -4.12 42.78 12.19
C LEU A 4 -5.08 41.60 12.02
N ARG A 5 -5.05 40.95 10.86
CA ARG A 5 -5.68 39.65 10.57
C ARG A 5 -4.67 38.74 9.87
N THR A 6 -3.57 38.40 10.54
CA THR A 6 -2.51 37.62 9.88
C THR A 6 -2.00 36.46 10.73
N VAL A 7 -1.94 36.60 12.06
CA VAL A 7 -1.36 35.55 12.92
C VAL A 7 -2.28 34.35 13.15
N SER A 8 -3.58 34.53 13.43
CA SER A 8 -4.46 33.37 13.73
C SER A 8 -4.76 32.50 12.52
N GLU A 9 -4.78 33.09 11.31
CA GLU A 9 -5.05 32.37 10.06
C GLU A 9 -3.83 31.55 9.62
N LEU A 10 -2.62 32.11 9.80
CA LEU A 10 -1.35 31.39 9.57
C LEU A 10 -1.12 30.30 10.63
N GLU A 11 -1.49 30.53 11.89
CA GLU A 11 -1.43 29.51 12.95
C GLU A 11 -2.39 28.35 12.68
N ASN A 12 -3.61 28.63 12.18
CA ASN A 12 -4.56 27.59 11.78
C ASN A 12 -4.07 26.77 10.58
N LEU A 13 -3.47 27.42 9.57
CA LEU A 13 -2.87 26.73 8.42
C LEU A 13 -1.63 25.90 8.82
N SER A 14 -0.81 26.41 9.74
CA SER A 14 0.32 25.70 10.34
C SER A 14 -0.13 24.51 11.20
N ALA A 15 -1.25 24.64 11.92
CA ALA A 15 -1.85 23.57 12.70
C ALA A 15 -2.45 22.45 11.81
N LEU A 16 -3.05 22.80 10.65
CA LEU A 16 -3.48 21.81 9.66
C LEU A 16 -2.30 21.02 9.08
N SER A 17 -1.12 21.65 8.93
CA SER A 17 0.11 20.99 8.46
C SER A 17 0.76 20.05 9.49
N LYS A 18 0.36 20.14 10.78
CA LYS A 18 0.90 19.31 11.87
C LYS A 18 0.09 18.04 12.12
N VAL A 19 -1.02 17.85 11.43
CA VAL A 19 -1.76 16.57 11.47
C VAL A 19 -0.87 15.52 10.82
N PRO A 20 -0.52 14.42 11.51
CA PRO A 20 0.22 13.33 10.90
C PRO A 20 -0.50 12.89 9.63
N LYS A 21 0.20 12.85 8.50
CA LYS A 21 -0.35 12.32 7.26
C LYS A 21 -0.86 10.91 7.56
N PRO A 22 -2.13 10.58 7.25
CA PRO A 22 -2.65 9.24 7.52
C PRO A 22 -1.78 8.18 6.80
N PRO A 23 -1.63 6.99 7.40
CA PRO A 23 -0.86 5.91 6.80
C PRO A 23 -1.38 5.59 5.39
N PRO A 24 -0.50 5.25 4.43
CA PRO A 24 -0.94 4.88 3.09
C PRO A 24 -1.99 3.75 3.06
N SER A 25 -1.96 2.84 4.04
CA SER A 25 -2.89 1.71 4.13
C SER A 25 -4.34 2.11 4.43
N GLU A 26 -4.59 3.30 5.00
CA GLU A 26 -5.94 3.84 5.23
C GLU A 26 -6.68 4.13 3.91
N PHE A 27 -5.94 4.26 2.81
CA PHE A 27 -6.50 4.45 1.46
C PHE A 27 -6.62 3.14 0.68
N VAL A 28 -6.37 1.99 1.32
CA VAL A 28 -6.47 0.67 0.69
C VAL A 28 -7.71 -0.05 1.20
N ASN A 29 -8.57 -0.47 0.28
CA ASN A 29 -9.76 -1.26 0.61
C ASN A 29 -9.46 -2.76 0.50
N PHE A 30 -9.68 -3.47 1.59
CA PHE A 30 -9.46 -4.91 1.70
C PHE A 30 -10.79 -5.66 1.78
N GLU A 31 -11.33 -6.04 0.63
CA GLU A 31 -12.54 -6.87 0.59
C GLU A 31 -12.26 -8.29 1.08
N THR A 32 -13.06 -8.80 2.02
CA THR A 32 -12.90 -10.15 2.59
C THR A 32 -12.81 -11.25 1.52
N ARG A 33 -13.63 -11.14 0.46
CA ARG A 33 -13.60 -12.10 -0.67
C ARG A 33 -12.26 -12.10 -1.38
N GLN A 34 -11.66 -10.92 -1.57
CA GLN A 34 -10.37 -10.80 -2.23
C GLN A 34 -9.24 -11.26 -1.30
N LEU A 35 -9.27 -10.90 -0.02
CA LEU A 35 -8.34 -11.43 0.98
C LEU A 35 -8.34 -12.95 1.00
N GLN A 36 -9.53 -13.57 1.04
CA GLN A 36 -9.67 -15.03 1.02
C GLN A 36 -9.09 -15.65 -0.26
N LYS A 37 -9.38 -15.06 -1.43
CA LYS A 37 -8.84 -15.51 -2.72
C LYS A 37 -7.31 -15.41 -2.78
N LYS A 38 -6.73 -14.41 -2.10
CA LYS A 38 -5.31 -14.09 -2.14
C LYS A 38 -4.51 -14.61 -0.96
N PHE A 39 -5.17 -15.19 0.04
CA PHE A 39 -4.53 -15.78 1.22
C PHE A 39 -3.46 -16.83 0.89
N LYS A 40 -3.51 -17.47 -0.29
CA LYS A 40 -2.44 -18.33 -0.80
C LYS A 40 -1.05 -17.66 -0.88
N HIS A 41 -1.01 -16.33 -0.92
CA HIS A 41 0.21 -15.53 -0.90
C HIS A 41 0.64 -15.11 0.51
N ALA A 42 -0.12 -15.43 1.56
CA ALA A 42 0.25 -15.10 2.94
C ALA A 42 1.65 -15.63 3.30
N VAL A 43 2.04 -16.79 2.74
CA VAL A 43 3.37 -17.38 2.91
C VAL A 43 4.49 -16.47 2.43
N ASP A 44 4.26 -15.65 1.40
CA ASP A 44 5.26 -14.69 0.89
C ASP A 44 5.58 -13.60 1.92
N PHE A 45 4.66 -13.36 2.86
CA PHE A 45 4.79 -12.43 3.98
C PHE A 45 5.20 -13.14 5.28
N ASN A 46 5.65 -14.40 5.20
CA ASN A 46 5.94 -15.26 6.35
C ASN A 46 4.72 -15.50 7.27
N LEU A 47 3.50 -15.35 6.74
CA LEU A 47 2.27 -15.63 7.46
C LEU A 47 1.77 -17.04 7.09
N SER A 48 1.76 -17.94 8.06
CA SER A 48 1.17 -19.28 7.94
C SER A 48 -0.22 -19.33 8.57
N GLY A 49 -1.03 -20.31 8.18
CA GLY A 49 -2.36 -20.52 8.76
C GLY A 49 -3.41 -20.93 7.74
N THR A 50 -4.67 -20.77 8.12
CA THR A 50 -5.83 -21.08 7.28
C THR A 50 -6.63 -19.81 6.98
N PRO A 51 -7.33 -19.72 5.82
CA PRO A 51 -8.15 -18.55 5.46
C PRO A 51 -9.49 -18.52 6.22
N ASN A 52 -9.45 -18.65 7.55
CA ASN A 52 -10.58 -18.42 8.44
C ASN A 52 -10.61 -16.95 8.90
N ALA A 53 -11.60 -16.56 9.71
CA ALA A 53 -11.76 -15.17 10.13
C ALA A 53 -10.51 -14.56 10.79
N GLU A 54 -9.83 -15.32 11.66
CA GLU A 54 -8.59 -14.89 12.31
C GLU A 54 -7.43 -14.76 11.32
N GLY A 55 -7.27 -15.75 10.44
CA GLY A 55 -6.25 -15.73 9.39
C GLY A 55 -6.42 -14.56 8.43
N LEU A 56 -7.65 -14.27 7.99
CA LEU A 56 -7.91 -13.13 7.11
C LEU A 56 -7.62 -11.79 7.80
N LYS A 57 -7.93 -11.67 9.10
CA LYS A 57 -7.58 -10.49 9.90
C LYS A 57 -6.07 -10.31 10.00
N SER A 58 -5.33 -11.38 10.32
CA SER A 58 -3.87 -11.35 10.36
C SER A 58 -3.28 -10.98 9.00
N TYR A 59 -3.83 -11.53 7.91
CA TYR A 59 -3.36 -11.22 6.56
C TYR A 59 -3.59 -9.76 6.19
N GLU A 60 -4.75 -9.19 6.50
CA GLU A 60 -5.01 -7.77 6.32
C GLU A 60 -4.03 -6.91 7.13
N GLN A 61 -3.77 -7.26 8.39
CA GLN A 61 -2.81 -6.53 9.23
C GLN A 61 -1.39 -6.59 8.66
N THR A 62 -0.97 -7.74 8.15
CA THR A 62 0.34 -7.90 7.50
C THR A 62 0.44 -7.07 6.22
N LEU A 63 -0.62 -7.01 5.40
CA LEU A 63 -0.66 -6.15 4.21
C LEU A 63 -0.58 -4.68 4.58
N LYS A 64 -1.32 -4.25 5.61
CA LYS A 64 -1.28 -2.86 6.13
C LYS A 64 0.11 -2.51 6.63
N ALA A 65 0.72 -3.36 7.46
CA ALA A 65 2.07 -3.15 7.97
C ALA A 65 3.11 -3.05 6.85
N HIS A 66 3.01 -3.89 5.81
CA HIS A 66 3.86 -3.78 4.62
C HIS A 66 3.67 -2.45 3.88
N ILE A 67 2.41 -2.03 3.66
CA ILE A 67 2.09 -0.77 2.96
C ILE A 67 2.58 0.46 3.74
N ASP A 68 2.50 0.42 5.06
CA ASP A 68 2.86 1.53 5.94
C ASP A 68 4.34 1.55 6.33
N ASP A 69 5.10 0.52 5.96
CA ASP A 69 6.54 0.47 6.19
C ASP A 69 7.23 1.66 5.49
N PRO A 70 8.12 2.40 6.19
CA PRO A 70 8.75 3.60 5.65
C PRO A 70 9.65 3.33 4.44
N LEU A 71 10.09 2.09 4.22
CA LEU A 71 10.87 1.69 3.05
C LEU A 71 10.00 1.23 1.88
N THR A 72 8.69 1.07 2.09
CA THR A 72 7.76 0.72 1.03
C THR A 72 7.50 1.92 0.12
N GLN A 73 7.78 1.71 -1.17
CA GLN A 73 7.67 2.72 -2.20
C GLN A 73 6.35 2.53 -2.95
N LYS A 74 5.57 3.61 -3.05
CA LYS A 74 4.38 3.64 -3.89
C LYS A 74 4.79 4.00 -5.33
N ILE A 75 4.50 3.12 -6.27
CA ILE A 75 4.81 3.29 -7.70
C ILE A 75 3.51 3.14 -8.50
N ALA A 76 3.13 4.16 -9.27
CA ALA A 76 2.04 4.03 -10.23
C ALA A 76 2.54 3.26 -11.45
N GLY A 77 1.79 2.24 -11.89
CA GLY A 77 2.30 1.30 -12.87
C GLY A 77 1.25 0.40 -13.49
N LYS A 78 1.71 -0.70 -14.08
CA LYS A 78 0.89 -1.71 -14.75
C LYS A 78 1.05 -3.06 -14.08
N TYR A 79 -0.06 -3.79 -14.03
CA TYR A 79 -0.07 -5.21 -13.74
C TYR A 79 -0.49 -5.96 -15.01
N ARG A 80 0.33 -6.92 -15.45
CA ARG A 80 0.07 -7.71 -16.67
C ARG A 80 -0.21 -6.83 -17.88
N TRP A 81 0.61 -5.79 -18.07
CA TRP A 81 0.61 -4.86 -19.21
C TRP A 81 -0.61 -3.93 -19.35
N ASN A 82 -1.82 -4.36 -19.01
CA ASN A 82 -3.05 -3.63 -19.35
C ASN A 82 -3.82 -3.07 -18.15
N GLN A 83 -3.53 -3.52 -16.93
CA GLN A 83 -4.25 -3.07 -15.74
C GLN A 83 -3.45 -1.99 -15.02
N ASP A 84 -4.00 -0.77 -14.94
CA ASP A 84 -3.44 0.28 -14.08
C ASP A 84 -3.51 -0.13 -12.61
N VAL A 85 -2.40 0.06 -11.90
CA VAL A 85 -2.27 -0.28 -10.48
C VAL A 85 -1.38 0.72 -9.74
N ASN A 86 -1.50 0.73 -8.41
CA ASN A 86 -0.45 1.20 -7.54
C ASN A 86 0.30 -0.02 -6.98
N HIS A 87 1.60 -0.05 -7.18
CA HIS A 87 2.52 -0.96 -6.49
C HIS A 87 2.94 -0.34 -5.16
N TYR A 88 3.04 -1.17 -4.14
CA TYR A 88 3.60 -0.86 -2.83
C TYR A 88 4.76 -1.83 -2.63
N TYR A 89 5.91 -1.46 -3.15
CA TYR A 89 7.08 -2.32 -3.22
C TYR A 89 8.09 -1.98 -2.13
N ASN A 90 8.51 -2.98 -1.37
CA ASN A 90 9.56 -2.83 -0.37
C ASN A 90 10.85 -3.50 -0.87
N PRO A 91 11.96 -2.75 -1.05
CA PRO A 91 13.20 -3.29 -1.59
C PRO A 91 13.93 -4.25 -0.65
N GLU A 92 13.68 -4.20 0.67
CA GLU A 92 14.32 -5.11 1.63
C GLU A 92 13.64 -6.47 1.66
N THR A 93 12.31 -6.49 1.75
CA THR A 93 11.55 -7.75 1.75
C THR A 93 11.38 -8.33 0.34
N LYS A 94 11.55 -7.49 -0.69
CA LYS A 94 11.26 -7.76 -2.10
C LYS A 94 9.78 -8.04 -2.37
N ILE A 95 8.90 -7.65 -1.45
CA ILE A 95 7.46 -7.87 -1.57
C ILE A 95 6.83 -6.68 -2.27
N ASP A 96 5.90 -6.98 -3.17
CA ASP A 96 5.01 -6.00 -3.78
C ASP A 96 3.55 -6.29 -3.38
N VAL A 97 2.82 -5.22 -3.06
CA VAL A 97 1.36 -5.23 -2.91
C VAL A 97 0.77 -4.33 -3.98
N MET A 98 -0.14 -4.87 -4.79
CA MET A 98 -0.83 -4.13 -5.84
C MET A 98 -2.25 -3.78 -5.42
N THR A 99 -2.63 -2.53 -5.67
CA THR A 99 -4.01 -2.05 -5.60
C THR A 99 -4.42 -1.47 -6.94
N LYS A 100 -5.73 -1.40 -7.19
CA LYS A 100 -6.27 -0.56 -8.26
C LYS A 100 -5.94 0.93 -7.97
N PRO A 101 -6.06 1.82 -8.96
CA PRO A 101 -5.85 3.25 -8.76
C PRO A 101 -6.76 3.84 -7.66
N ASP A 102 -7.95 3.26 -7.48
CA ASP A 102 -8.95 3.63 -6.45
C ASP A 102 -8.66 3.06 -5.06
N GLY A 103 -7.57 2.30 -4.88
CA GLY A 103 -7.17 1.72 -3.60
C GLY A 103 -7.68 0.31 -3.34
N ASN A 104 -8.49 -0.29 -4.20
CA ASN A 104 -8.94 -1.68 -4.01
C ASN A 104 -7.78 -2.67 -4.12
N PHE A 105 -7.54 -3.48 -3.09
CA PHE A 105 -6.50 -4.50 -3.08
C PHE A 105 -6.69 -5.53 -4.21
N ILE A 106 -5.62 -5.84 -4.93
CA ILE A 106 -5.62 -6.84 -6.01
C ILE A 106 -4.90 -8.10 -5.54
N SER A 107 -3.66 -7.98 -5.07
CA SER A 107 -2.79 -9.10 -4.72
C SER A 107 -1.50 -8.58 -4.09
N GLY A 108 -0.70 -9.45 -3.50
CA GLY A 108 0.70 -9.17 -3.22
C GLY A 108 1.51 -10.45 -3.09
N TRP A 109 2.80 -10.41 -3.39
CA TRP A 109 3.75 -11.52 -3.27
C TRP A 109 5.19 -11.01 -3.31
N LYS A 110 6.14 -11.92 -3.03
CA LYS A 110 7.57 -11.64 -3.16
C LYS A 110 8.00 -11.71 -4.61
N LEU A 111 8.49 -10.60 -5.16
CA LEU A 111 8.91 -10.51 -6.55
C LEU A 111 10.21 -11.28 -6.82
N SER A 112 10.29 -11.88 -8.02
CA SER A 112 11.55 -12.40 -8.58
C SER A 112 12.47 -11.26 -9.05
N GLU A 113 13.74 -11.55 -9.29
CA GLU A 113 14.70 -10.54 -9.76
C GLU A 113 14.30 -9.91 -11.10
N THR A 114 13.74 -10.70 -12.01
CA THR A 114 13.19 -10.21 -13.28
C THR A 114 12.02 -9.25 -13.04
N GLN A 115 11.06 -9.63 -12.20
CA GLN A 115 9.91 -8.75 -11.88
C GLN A 115 10.34 -7.47 -11.17
N ILE A 116 11.39 -7.51 -10.36
CA ILE A 116 11.97 -6.30 -9.73
C ILE A 116 12.59 -5.40 -10.80
N SER A 117 13.32 -5.97 -11.76
CA SER A 117 13.89 -5.21 -12.88
C SER A 117 12.80 -4.55 -13.70
N ASP A 118 11.73 -5.28 -14.04
CA ASP A 118 10.62 -4.79 -14.84
C ASP A 118 9.82 -3.70 -14.09
N LEU A 119 9.58 -3.88 -12.78
CA LEU A 119 8.94 -2.86 -11.96
C LEU A 119 9.76 -1.56 -11.92
N LYS A 120 11.09 -1.66 -11.79
CA LYS A 120 11.97 -0.49 -11.71
C LYS A 120 12.18 0.20 -13.06
N GLY A 121 12.21 -0.56 -14.16
CA GLY A 121 12.46 -0.04 -15.50
C GLY A 121 11.20 0.46 -16.19
N GLU A 122 10.10 -0.28 -16.06
CA GLU A 122 8.86 -0.07 -16.82
C GLU A 122 7.66 0.28 -15.94
N GLY A 123 7.79 0.15 -14.61
CA GLY A 123 6.65 0.25 -13.70
C GLY A 123 5.65 -0.89 -13.90
N ASN A 124 6.09 -2.06 -14.39
CA ASN A 124 5.21 -3.17 -14.73
C ASN A 124 5.61 -4.46 -14.01
N VAL A 125 4.62 -5.23 -13.56
CA VAL A 125 4.82 -6.60 -13.02
C VAL A 125 3.95 -7.58 -13.79
N TYR A 126 4.55 -8.67 -14.28
CA TYR A 126 3.87 -9.74 -15.02
C TYR A 126 4.32 -11.15 -14.63
#